data_AF-A0A3D3STV9-F1
#
_entry.id   AF-A0A3D3STV9-F1
#
_cell.length_a   1.000
_cell.length_b   1.000
_cell.length_c   1.000
_cell.angle_alpha   90.00
_cell.angle_beta   90.00
_cell.angle_gamma   90.00
#
_symmetry.space_group_name_H-M   'P 1'
#
loop_
_entity.id
_entity.type
_entity.pdbx_description
1 polymer ?
#
loop_
_entity_poly.entity_id
_entity_poly.type
_entity_poly.pdbx_seq_one_letter_code
_entity_poly.pdbx_strand_id
1 'polypeptide(L)'
;MNTRYAGFFNDSHGITQLGRIVLDAWAFGILPREEDCEQWDLGRMQNLMQQVQEFWDAHGGLPSRLPAELSKEHQATYSWAMDRARTLGWSSALGEDD
;
A
#
# COMPACT_ATOMS: atom_id res chain seq x y z
N MET A 1 -14.33 8.29 -19.96
CA MET A 1 -14.07 6.97 -19.33
C MET A 1 -13.66 7.25 -17.89
N ASN A 2 -14.51 6.97 -16.91
CA ASN A 2 -14.21 7.26 -15.51
C ASN A 2 -13.50 6.05 -14.92
N THR A 3 -12.19 5.98 -15.09
CA THR A 3 -11.36 4.91 -14.53
C THR A 3 -11.35 5.08 -13.01
N ARG A 4 -12.17 4.31 -12.30
CA ARG A 4 -12.17 4.25 -10.84
C ARG A 4 -11.26 3.12 -10.39
N TYR A 5 -10.62 3.33 -9.25
CA TYR A 5 -9.89 2.26 -8.59
C TYR A 5 -10.87 1.20 -8.11
N ALA A 6 -10.54 -0.07 -8.34
CA ALA A 6 -11.40 -1.19 -7.98
C ALA A 6 -11.45 -1.42 -6.46
N GLY A 7 -10.55 -0.80 -5.69
CA GLY A 7 -10.32 -1.06 -4.28
C GLY A 7 -9.12 -1.98 -4.08
N PHE A 8 -8.44 -1.88 -2.93
CA PHE A 8 -7.27 -2.68 -2.61
C PHE A 8 -7.59 -4.18 -2.65
N PHE A 9 -8.79 -4.58 -2.20
CA PHE A 9 -9.18 -5.98 -2.17
C PHE A 9 -9.54 -6.57 -3.53
N ASN A 10 -9.95 -5.73 -4.47
CA ASN A 10 -10.31 -6.12 -5.85
C ASN A 10 -9.20 -5.79 -6.87
N ASP A 11 -8.15 -5.10 -6.45
CA ASP A 11 -6.93 -4.90 -7.23
C ASP A 11 -6.23 -6.24 -7.48
N SER A 12 -5.57 -6.39 -8.64
CA SER A 12 -5.06 -7.69 -9.13
C SER A 12 -4.42 -8.56 -8.05
N HIS A 13 -3.57 -7.99 -7.19
CA HIS A 13 -3.03 -8.68 -6.01
C HIS A 13 -2.80 -7.75 -4.81
N GLY A 14 -3.21 -6.47 -4.88
CA GLY A 14 -2.93 -5.47 -3.83
C GLY A 14 -1.46 -5.00 -3.77
N ILE A 15 -0.58 -5.48 -4.67
CA ILE A 15 0.85 -5.11 -4.73
C ILE A 15 1.13 -4.15 -5.91
N THR A 16 0.09 -3.69 -6.62
CA THR A 16 0.22 -2.67 -7.67
C THR A 16 0.67 -1.33 -7.09
N GLN A 17 1.05 -0.38 -7.95
CA GLN A 17 1.44 0.96 -7.49
C GLN A 17 0.33 1.61 -6.64
N LEU A 18 -0.94 1.52 -7.07
CA LEU A 18 -2.07 2.05 -6.31
C LEU A 18 -2.30 1.25 -5.02
N GLY A 19 -2.20 -0.08 -5.07
CA GLY A 19 -2.31 -0.92 -3.87
C GLY A 19 -1.27 -0.60 -2.80
N ARG A 20 -0.02 -0.33 -3.20
CA ARG A 20 1.06 0.10 -2.29
C ARG A 20 0.78 1.45 -1.64
N ILE A 21 0.21 2.41 -2.37
CA ILE A 21 -0.19 3.70 -1.78
C ILE A 21 -1.25 3.47 -0.69
N VAL A 22 -2.22 2.58 -0.91
CA VAL A 22 -3.21 2.23 0.12
C VAL A 22 -2.55 1.55 1.33
N LEU A 23 -1.59 0.64 1.11
CA LEU A 23 -0.82 0.00 2.19
C LEU A 23 -0.03 1.01 3.02
N ASP A 24 0.68 1.93 2.38
CA ASP A 24 1.42 2.99 3.05
C ASP A 24 0.47 3.90 3.83
N ALA A 25 -0.67 4.27 3.24
CA ALA A 25 -1.68 5.09 3.92
C ALA A 25 -2.24 4.41 5.18
N TRP A 26 -2.47 3.10 5.14
CA TRP A 26 -2.84 2.31 6.32
C TRP A 26 -1.72 2.26 7.35
N ALA A 27 -0.49 2.00 6.92
CA ALA A 27 0.67 1.91 7.81
C ALA A 27 0.97 3.23 8.53
N PHE A 28 0.69 4.36 7.88
CA PHE A 28 0.88 5.70 8.43
C PHE A 28 -0.35 6.23 9.16
N GLY A 29 -1.46 5.50 9.16
CA GLY A 29 -2.72 5.95 9.75
C GLY A 29 -3.35 7.15 9.05
N ILE A 30 -2.96 7.42 7.79
CA ILE A 30 -3.61 8.41 6.91
C ILE A 30 -5.02 7.93 6.57
N LEU A 31 -5.19 6.62 6.41
CA LEU A 31 -6.42 5.97 6.02
C LEU A 31 -6.73 4.83 7.02
N PRO A 32 -7.97 4.65 7.48
CA PRO A 32 -8.32 3.52 8.34
C PRO A 32 -8.21 2.19 7.58
N ARG A 33 -7.89 1.10 8.29
CA ARG A 33 -7.69 -0.24 7.69
C ARG A 33 -8.94 -0.80 7.01
N GLU A 34 -10.11 -0.27 7.35
CA GLU A 34 -11.41 -0.65 6.80
C GLU A 34 -11.69 0.01 5.44
N GLU A 35 -11.04 1.14 5.14
CA GLU A 35 -11.20 1.84 3.87
C GLU A 35 -10.21 1.26 2.87
N ASP A 36 -10.68 0.66 1.78
CA ASP A 36 -9.83 0.04 0.75
C ASP A 36 -9.77 0.87 -0.54
N CYS A 37 -10.32 2.09 -0.51
CA CYS A 37 -10.41 3.01 -1.63
C CYS A 37 -11.24 2.47 -2.81
N GLU A 38 -12.17 1.56 -2.58
CA GLU A 38 -13.09 1.06 -3.60
C GLU A 38 -13.91 2.20 -4.22
N GLN A 39 -14.08 2.17 -5.56
CA GLN A 39 -14.76 3.20 -6.34
C GLN A 39 -14.15 4.61 -6.28
N TRP A 40 -12.95 4.77 -5.71
CA TRP A 40 -12.27 6.07 -5.72
C TRP A 40 -11.91 6.48 -7.16
N ASP A 41 -12.18 7.74 -7.50
CA ASP A 41 -11.70 8.31 -8.75
C ASP A 41 -10.18 8.58 -8.71
N LEU A 42 -9.59 8.78 -9.88
CA LEU A 42 -8.15 9.07 -9.99
C LEU A 42 -7.72 10.32 -9.23
N GLY A 43 -8.58 11.33 -9.08
CA GLY A 43 -8.27 12.55 -8.33
C GLY A 43 -8.13 12.27 -6.83
N ARG A 44 -9.04 11.48 -6.26
CA ARG A 44 -8.91 11.00 -4.87
C ARG A 44 -7.67 10.15 -4.67
N MET A 45 -7.38 9.22 -5.58
CA MET A 45 -6.16 8.41 -5.50
C MET A 45 -4.89 9.25 -5.60
N GLN A 46 -4.85 10.27 -6.47
CA GLN A 46 -3.72 11.20 -6.56
C GLN A 46 -3.54 12.04 -5.30
N ASN A 47 -4.65 12.42 -4.64
CA ASN A 47 -4.58 13.13 -3.37
C ASN A 47 -4.01 12.24 -2.26
N LEU A 48 -4.43 10.97 -2.18
CA LEU A 48 -3.86 10.00 -1.24
C LEU A 48 -2.37 9.77 -1.50
N MET A 49 -1.98 9.63 -2.76
CA MET A 49 -0.58 9.48 -3.17
C MET A 49 0.25 10.69 -2.72
N GLN A 50 -0.27 11.91 -2.85
CA GLN A 50 0.39 13.11 -2.35
C GLN A 50 0.55 13.08 -0.83
N GLN A 51 -0.51 12.77 -0.08
CA GLN A 51 -0.44 12.70 1.39
C GLN A 51 0.60 11.66 1.87
N VAL A 52 0.61 10.48 1.26
CA VAL A 52 1.61 9.43 1.54
C VAL A 52 3.01 9.92 1.19
N GLN A 53 3.18 10.60 0.05
CA GLN A 53 4.47 11.12 -0.38
C GLN A 53 4.98 12.25 0.55
N GLU A 54 4.10 13.14 1.00
CA GLU A 54 4.41 14.19 1.97
C GLU A 54 4.80 13.60 3.32
N PHE A 55 4.10 12.55 3.77
CA PHE A 55 4.48 11.81 4.98
C PHE A 55 5.86 11.19 4.85
N TRP A 56 6.13 10.51 3.73
CA TRP A 56 7.44 9.98 3.43
C TRP A 56 8.51 11.08 3.43
N ASP A 57 8.27 12.21 2.78
CA ASP A 57 9.21 13.34 2.73
C ASP A 57 9.52 13.91 4.13
N ALA A 58 8.49 14.06 4.97
CA ALA A 58 8.63 14.49 6.37
C ALA A 58 9.50 13.53 7.20
N HIS A 59 9.52 12.25 6.84
CA HIS A 59 10.35 11.21 7.45
C HIS A 59 11.63 10.90 6.66
N GLY A 60 12.03 11.73 5.70
CA GLY A 60 13.28 11.60 4.96
C GLY A 60 13.28 10.55 3.85
N GLY A 61 12.10 10.19 3.35
CA GLY A 61 11.84 9.44 2.13
C GLY A 61 12.23 7.96 2.14
N LEU A 62 12.54 7.41 3.32
CA LEU A 62 13.07 6.06 3.45
C LEU A 62 12.43 5.30 4.61
N PRO A 63 12.06 4.01 4.43
CA PRO A 63 11.52 3.18 5.51
C PRO A 63 12.47 3.08 6.70
N SER A 64 13.79 3.10 6.46
CA SER A 64 14.81 3.07 7.52
C SER A 64 14.86 4.34 8.38
N ARG A 65 14.23 5.43 7.93
CA ARG A 65 14.14 6.69 8.69
C ARG A 65 12.81 6.84 9.44
N LEU A 66 11.87 5.92 9.23
CA LEU A 66 10.66 5.88 10.02
C LEU A 66 11.01 5.57 11.49
N PRO A 67 10.28 6.15 12.45
CA PRO A 67 10.37 5.72 13.84
C PRO A 67 9.99 4.25 13.98
N ALA A 68 10.55 3.58 15.00
CA ALA A 68 10.42 2.13 15.17
C ALA A 68 8.97 1.63 15.16
N GLU A 69 8.04 2.38 15.73
CA GLU A 69 6.62 2.00 15.76
C GLU A 69 5.98 2.03 14.36
N LEU A 70 6.21 3.10 13.58
CA LEU A 70 5.71 3.17 12.20
C LEU A 70 6.40 2.15 11.29
N SER A 71 7.70 1.89 11.50
CA SER A 71 8.42 0.87 10.76
C SER A 71 7.85 -0.53 11.01
N LYS A 72 7.52 -0.86 12.27
CA LYS A 72 6.83 -2.11 12.63
C LYS A 72 5.44 -2.20 12.00
N GLU A 73 4.65 -1.14 12.07
CA GLU A 73 3.28 -1.13 11.51
C GLU A 73 3.31 -1.29 9.98
N HIS A 74 4.23 -0.59 9.31
CA HIS A 74 4.48 -0.75 7.89
C HIS A 74 4.90 -2.19 7.56
N GLN A 75 5.86 -2.76 8.31
CA GLN A 75 6.30 -4.14 8.09
C GLN A 75 5.16 -5.15 8.31
N ALA A 76 4.36 -4.99 9.37
CA ALA A 76 3.22 -5.85 9.66
C ALA A 76 2.15 -5.76 8.55
N THR A 77 1.85 -4.55 8.10
CA THR A 77 0.91 -4.28 7.01
C THR A 77 1.36 -4.92 5.69
N TYR A 78 2.63 -4.74 5.31
CA TYR A 78 3.18 -5.34 4.09
C TYR A 78 3.30 -6.86 4.19
N SER A 79 3.66 -7.39 5.36
CA SER A 79 3.72 -8.84 5.58
C SER A 79 2.36 -9.50 5.39
N TRP A 80 1.31 -8.92 5.97
CA TRP A 80 -0.07 -9.37 5.75
C TRP A 80 -0.49 -9.25 4.26
N ALA A 81 -0.13 -8.15 3.60
CA ALA A 81 -0.49 -7.94 2.20
C ALA A 81 0.19 -8.96 1.28
N MET A 82 1.46 -9.28 1.55
CA MET A 82 2.20 -10.31 0.83
C MET A 82 1.63 -11.71 1.08
N ASP A 83 1.23 -12.03 2.31
CA ASP A 83 0.56 -13.30 2.61
C ASP A 83 -0.75 -13.43 1.81
N ARG A 84 -1.60 -12.39 1.87
CA ARG A 84 -2.82 -12.32 1.06
C ARG A 84 -2.52 -12.46 -0.43
N ALA A 85 -1.53 -11.73 -0.96
CA ALA A 85 -1.15 -11.82 -2.36
C ALA A 85 -0.76 -13.26 -2.72
N ARG A 86 0.04 -13.95 -1.89
CA ARG A 86 0.39 -15.37 -2.09
C ARG A 86 -0.84 -16.27 -2.12
N THR A 87 -1.82 -16.06 -1.23
CA THR A 87 -3.08 -16.84 -1.25
C THR A 87 -3.91 -16.61 -2.52
N LEU A 88 -3.79 -15.42 -3.12
CA LEU A 88 -4.44 -15.07 -4.39
C LEU A 88 -3.65 -15.58 -5.62
N GLY A 89 -2.55 -16.32 -5.41
CA GLY A 89 -1.73 -16.86 -6.49
C GLY A 89 -0.62 -15.92 -6.96
N TRP A 90 -0.34 -14.83 -6.23
CA TRP A 90 0.86 -14.02 -6.48
C TRP A 90 2.10 -14.82 -6.08
N SER A 91 2.67 -15.51 -7.05
CA SER A 91 4.04 -16.00 -6.97
C SER A 91 4.96 -14.81 -7.24
N SER A 92 5.53 -14.24 -6.18
CA SER A 92 6.76 -13.47 -6.34
C SER A 92 7.75 -14.40 -7.03
N ALA A 93 8.02 -14.19 -8.31
CA ALA A 93 9.16 -14.81 -8.97
C ALA A 93 10.44 -14.18 -8.42
N LEU A 94 10.66 -14.34 -7.12
CA LEU A 94 11.97 -14.46 -6.52
C LEU A 94 12.05 -15.96 -6.22
N GLY A 95 12.38 -16.72 -7.26
CA GLY A 95 13.09 -17.95 -7.04
C GLY A 95 14.36 -17.58 -6.29
N GLU A 96 14.40 -17.95 -5.02
CA GLU A 96 15.64 -18.46 -4.46
C GLU A 96 15.88 -19.80 -5.18
N ASP A 97 16.76 -19.78 -6.19
CA ASP A 97 17.42 -20.93 -6.84
C ASP A 97 18.49 -20.27 -7.75
N ASP A 98 19.78 -20.19 -7.46
CA ASP A 98 20.74 -21.02 -6.72
C ASP A 98 21.87 -20.11 -6.17
#